data_AF-A0AAE9ES50-F1
#
_entry.id   AF-A0AAE9ES50-F1
#
_cell.length_a   1.000
_cell.length_b   1.000
_cell.length_c   1.000
_cell.angle_alpha   90.00
_cell.angle_beta   90.00
_cell.angle_gamma   90.00
#
_symmetry.space_group_name_H-M   'P 1'
#
loop_
_entity.id
_entity.type
_entity.pdbx_description
1 polymer ?
#
loop_
_entity_poly.entity_id
_entity_poly.type
_entity_poly.pdbx_seq_one_letter_code
_entity_poly.pdbx_strand_id
1 'polypeptide(L)'
;MSLSAFDGVVASEIVEHVADLPGFIGSLAELARPGAPIFITTINRTWASKVAAIWLAENILKIVPPGVHDWEKFITPAELTAHLEDAGCRVTAIHGLMFHPIGNHWTWIESTQCNYALLAVKK
;
A
#
# COMPACT_ATOMS: atom_id res chain seq x y z
N MET A 1 20.90 -18.60 -9.44
CA MET A 1 21.42 -17.22 -9.23
C MET A 1 20.33 -16.44 -8.56
N SER A 2 20.56 -15.92 -7.35
CA SER A 2 19.60 -15.01 -6.69
C SER A 2 19.58 -13.69 -7.46
N LEU A 3 18.40 -13.25 -7.89
CA LEU A 3 18.15 -12.04 -8.71
C LEU A 3 18.02 -10.76 -7.85
N SER A 4 18.56 -10.76 -6.63
CA SER A 4 18.48 -9.59 -5.74
C SER A 4 19.36 -8.45 -6.27
N ALA A 5 18.75 -7.54 -7.03
CA ALA A 5 19.46 -6.58 -7.88
C ALA A 5 19.22 -5.11 -7.47
N PHE A 6 18.12 -4.82 -6.78
CA PHE A 6 17.67 -3.46 -6.56
C PHE A 6 18.02 -2.98 -5.15
N ASP A 7 18.63 -1.79 -5.07
CA ASP A 7 18.91 -1.08 -3.80
C ASP A 7 17.65 -0.51 -3.15
N GLY A 8 16.49 -0.61 -3.79
CA GLY A 8 15.19 -0.24 -3.25
C GLY A 8 14.06 -0.65 -4.19
N VAL A 9 12.89 -0.95 -3.63
CA VAL A 9 11.70 -1.36 -4.38
C VAL A 9 10.51 -0.49 -3.96
N VAL A 10 9.72 -0.03 -4.94
CA VAL A 10 8.53 0.78 -4.69
C VAL A 10 7.33 0.12 -5.39
N ALA A 11 6.25 -0.09 -4.64
CA ALA A 11 4.97 -0.55 -5.16
C ALA A 11 3.86 0.39 -4.65
N SER A 12 3.37 1.28 -5.50
CA SER A 12 2.41 2.31 -5.11
C SER A 12 1.04 2.02 -5.72
N GLU A 13 0.00 1.99 -4.87
CA GLU A 13 -1.42 1.88 -5.25
C GLU A 13 -1.71 0.70 -6.20
N ILE A 14 -1.12 -0.46 -5.91
CA ILE A 14 -1.20 -1.65 -6.78
C ILE A 14 -1.57 -2.93 -6.03
N VAL A 15 -1.27 -3.03 -4.74
CA VAL A 15 -1.39 -4.29 -3.99
C VAL A 15 -2.84 -4.73 -3.78
N GLU A 16 -3.79 -3.82 -3.77
CA GLU A 16 -5.24 -4.08 -3.76
C GLU A 16 -5.77 -4.58 -5.12
N HIS A 17 -4.96 -4.51 -6.17
CA HIS A 17 -5.34 -4.89 -7.53
C HIS A 17 -4.68 -6.19 -8.01
N VAL A 18 -3.74 -6.76 -7.25
CA VAL A 18 -3.08 -8.01 -7.63
C VAL A 18 -3.94 -9.23 -7.31
N ALA A 19 -3.83 -10.26 -8.14
CA ALA A 19 -4.59 -11.52 -7.95
C ALA A 19 -3.98 -12.43 -6.87
N ASP A 20 -2.65 -12.41 -6.73
CA ASP A 20 -1.90 -13.19 -5.74
C ASP A 20 -1.01 -12.24 -4.92
N LEU A 21 -1.55 -11.74 -3.80
CA LEU A 21 -0.83 -10.83 -2.92
C LEU A 21 0.42 -11.47 -2.31
N PRO A 22 0.38 -12.68 -1.71
CA PRO A 22 1.59 -13.35 -1.23
C PRO A 22 2.68 -13.51 -2.30
N GLY A 23 2.33 -13.98 -3.50
CA GLY A 23 3.28 -14.14 -4.60
C GLY A 23 3.87 -12.82 -5.07
N PHE A 24 3.06 -11.76 -5.13
CA PHE A 24 3.52 -10.41 -5.46
C PHE A 24 4.51 -9.88 -4.42
N ILE A 25 4.17 -9.95 -3.13
CA ILE A 25 5.06 -9.51 -2.04
C ILE A 25 6.37 -10.32 -2.01
N GLY A 26 6.30 -11.63 -2.23
CA GLY A 26 7.48 -12.48 -2.39
C GLY A 26 8.38 -12.00 -3.52
N SER A 27 7.80 -11.66 -4.67
CA SER A 27 8.55 -11.12 -5.82
C SER A 27 9.23 -9.79 -5.49
N LEU A 28 8.55 -8.86 -4.79
CA LEU A 28 9.17 -7.61 -4.33
C LEU A 28 10.38 -7.87 -3.42
N ALA A 29 10.23 -8.83 -2.50
CA ALA A 29 11.28 -9.20 -1.55
C ALA A 29 12.47 -9.91 -2.22
N GLU A 30 12.26 -10.66 -3.30
CA GLU A 30 13.33 -11.29 -4.08
C GLU A 30 14.12 -10.29 -4.94
N LEU A 31 13.44 -9.26 -5.47
CA LEU A 31 14.07 -8.20 -6.25
C LEU A 31 14.97 -7.30 -5.39
N ALA A 32 14.59 -7.09 -4.12
CA ALA A 32 15.35 -6.30 -3.16
C ALA A 32 16.61 -7.04 -2.69
N ARG A 33 17.77 -6.37 -2.72
CA ARG A 33 18.97 -6.88 -2.02
C ARG A 33 18.76 -6.87 -0.50
N PRO A 34 19.48 -7.73 0.26
CA PRO A 34 19.51 -7.62 1.72
C PRO A 34 19.85 -6.20 2.18
N GLY A 35 19.06 -5.66 3.10
CA GLY A 35 19.14 -4.29 3.59
C GLY A 35 18.43 -3.23 2.74
N ALA A 36 17.92 -3.55 1.55
CA ALA A 36 17.21 -2.58 0.73
C ALA A 36 15.80 -2.27 1.27
N PRO A 37 15.35 -1.00 1.19
CA PRO A 37 13.99 -0.62 1.50
C PRO A 37 13.00 -1.15 0.45
N ILE A 38 11.84 -1.58 0.94
CA ILE A 38 10.65 -1.87 0.15
C ILE A 38 9.56 -0.91 0.65
N PHE A 39 9.09 -0.05 -0.24
CA PHE A 39 8.11 0.99 0.06
C PHE A 39 6.79 0.68 -0.64
N ILE A 40 5.70 0.61 0.12
CA ILE A 40 4.38 0.26 -0.41
C ILE A 40 3.37 1.32 0.02
N THR A 41 2.54 1.79 -0.91
CA THR A 41 1.35 2.60 -0.58
C THR A 41 0.09 1.91 -1.06
N THR A 42 -0.98 2.02 -0.28
CA THR A 42 -2.28 1.40 -0.59
C THR A 42 -3.39 1.99 0.29
N ILE A 43 -4.63 1.65 -0.05
CA ILE A 43 -5.82 2.00 0.71
C ILE A 43 -6.04 0.95 1.82
N ASN A 44 -6.16 1.43 3.06
CA ASN A 44 -6.46 0.60 4.24
C ASN A 44 -7.91 0.15 4.21
N ARG A 45 -8.17 -1.11 4.54
CA ARG A 45 -9.53 -1.63 4.71
C ARG A 45 -10.15 -1.20 6.04
N THR A 46 -10.71 0.01 6.04
CA THR A 46 -11.52 0.54 7.15
C THR A 46 -12.90 1.02 6.67
N TRP A 47 -13.83 1.25 7.58
CA TRP A 47 -15.08 1.93 7.25
C TRP A 47 -14.87 3.35 6.71
N ALA A 48 -13.88 4.08 7.22
CA ALA A 48 -13.55 5.42 6.74
C ALA A 48 -13.10 5.40 5.28
N SER A 49 -12.21 4.47 4.91
CA SER A 49 -11.77 4.28 3.52
C SER A 49 -12.93 3.89 2.59
N LYS A 50 -13.88 3.08 3.05
CA LYS A 50 -15.06 2.68 2.27
C LYS A 50 -15.89 3.89 1.89
N VAL A 51 -16.12 4.78 2.85
CA VAL A 51 -16.89 6.01 2.63
C VAL A 51 -16.10 7.01 1.78
N ALA A 52 -14.81 7.21 2.07
CA ALA A 52 -14.00 8.20 1.37
C ALA A 52 -13.64 7.77 -0.08
N ALA A 53 -13.09 6.57 -0.25
CA ALA A 53 -12.56 6.11 -1.54
C ALA A 53 -13.68 5.69 -2.51
N ILE A 54 -14.74 5.03 -2.02
CA ILE A 54 -15.80 4.52 -2.90
C ILE A 54 -16.95 5.52 -2.99
N TRP A 55 -17.47 5.98 -1.85
CA TRP A 55 -18.68 6.78 -1.87
C TRP A 55 -18.41 8.24 -2.28
N LEU A 56 -17.40 8.89 -1.70
CA LEU A 56 -17.11 10.29 -2.02
C LEU A 56 -16.41 10.45 -3.38
N ALA A 57 -15.38 9.64 -3.67
CA ALA A 57 -14.59 9.82 -4.89
C ALA A 57 -15.30 9.33 -6.18
N GLU A 58 -15.96 8.16 -6.15
CA GLU A 58 -16.64 7.61 -7.33
C GLU A 58 -18.05 8.22 -7.52
N ASN A 59 -18.86 8.29 -6.46
CA ASN A 59 -20.27 8.64 -6.61
C ASN A 59 -20.57 10.14 -6.52
N ILE A 60 -19.85 10.88 -5.68
CA ILE A 60 -20.10 12.32 -5.48
C ILE A 60 -19.20 13.15 -6.38
N LEU A 61 -17.88 13.01 -6.21
CA LEU A 61 -16.90 13.84 -6.90
C LEU A 61 -16.66 13.39 -8.35
N LYS A 62 -17.01 12.14 -8.69
CA LYS A 62 -16.86 11.53 -10.02
C LYS A 62 -15.44 11.66 -10.59
N ILE A 63 -14.44 11.58 -9.71
CA ILE A 63 -13.02 11.71 -10.09
C ILE A 63 -12.50 10.36 -10.62
N VAL A 64 -13.15 9.25 -10.25
CA VAL A 64 -12.79 7.88 -10.63
C VAL A 64 -14.01 7.17 -11.22
N PRO A 65 -13.85 6.34 -12.28
CA PRO A 65 -14.95 5.54 -12.80
C PRO A 65 -15.59 4.64 -11.72
N PRO A 66 -16.91 4.40 -11.79
CA PRO A 66 -17.60 3.55 -10.82
C PRO A 66 -17.08 2.12 -10.86
N GLY A 67 -16.88 1.51 -9.69
CA GLY A 67 -16.48 0.11 -9.54
C GLY A 67 -14.98 -0.14 -9.67
N VAL A 68 -14.15 0.90 -9.63
CA VAL A 68 -12.68 0.77 -9.63
C VAL A 68 -12.18 0.27 -8.27
N HIS A 69 -12.81 0.68 -7.18
CA HIS A 69 -12.44 0.23 -5.84
C HIS A 69 -13.38 -0.85 -5.32
N ASP A 70 -12.82 -2.04 -5.10
CA ASP A 70 -13.47 -3.12 -4.36
C ASP A 70 -12.94 -3.11 -2.92
N TRP A 71 -13.79 -2.70 -1.98
CA TRP A 71 -13.40 -2.56 -0.57
C TRP A 71 -12.89 -3.87 0.03
N GLU A 72 -13.36 -5.03 -0.46
CA GLU A 72 -12.91 -6.33 0.04
C GLU A 72 -11.45 -6.63 -0.33
N LYS A 73 -10.92 -5.96 -1.36
CA LYS A 73 -9.53 -6.10 -1.80
C LYS A 73 -8.57 -5.13 -1.12
N PHE A 74 -9.08 -4.16 -0.35
CA PHE A 74 -8.21 -3.30 0.44
C PHE A 74 -7.47 -4.11 1.50
N ILE A 75 -6.23 -3.72 1.78
CA ILE A 75 -5.33 -4.48 2.64
C ILE A 75 -5.11 -3.67 3.91
N THR A 76 -5.25 -4.31 5.07
CA THR A 76 -4.94 -3.64 6.33
C THR A 76 -3.43 -3.57 6.56
N PRO A 77 -2.93 -2.58 7.33
CA PRO A 77 -1.51 -2.53 7.70
C PRO A 77 -1.01 -3.82 8.36
N ALA A 78 -1.84 -4.50 9.15
CA ALA A 78 -1.49 -5.76 9.82
C ALA A 78 -1.33 -6.91 8.82
N GLU A 79 -2.25 -7.04 7.84
CA GLU A 79 -2.16 -8.06 6.79
C GLU A 79 -0.94 -7.86 5.91
N LEU A 80 -0.69 -6.63 5.47
CA LEU A 80 0.49 -6.32 4.66
C LEU A 80 1.79 -6.57 5.43
N THR A 81 1.81 -6.25 6.73
CA THR A 81 2.95 -6.53 7.61
C THR A 81 3.23 -8.03 7.68
N ALA A 82 2.20 -8.84 7.92
CA ALA A 82 2.35 -10.30 7.99
C ALA A 82 2.93 -10.87 6.68
N HIS A 83 2.40 -10.48 5.53
CA HIS A 83 2.92 -10.93 4.23
C HIS A 83 4.38 -10.53 4.00
N LEU A 84 4.78 -9.33 4.40
CA LEU A 84 6.17 -8.88 4.28
C LEU A 84 7.11 -9.62 5.24
N GLU A 85 6.67 -9.90 6.46
CA GLU A 85 7.45 -10.65 7.43
C GLU A 85 7.66 -12.11 6.99
N ASP A 86 6.62 -12.75 6.45
CA ASP A 86 6.68 -14.08 5.84
C ASP A 86 7.63 -14.12 4.64
N ALA A 87 7.68 -13.04 3.85
CA ALA A 87 8.63 -12.88 2.74
C ALA A 87 10.08 -12.55 3.17
N GLY A 88 10.37 -12.61 4.47
CA GLY A 88 11.69 -12.33 5.01
C GLY A 88 12.08 -10.86 4.99
N CYS A 89 11.10 -9.96 5.14
CA CYS A 89 11.34 -8.54 5.38
C CYS A 89 11.07 -8.18 6.84
N ARG A 90 11.41 -6.95 7.23
CA ARG A 90 11.10 -6.36 8.53
C ARG A 90 10.45 -5.01 8.31
N VAL A 91 9.21 -4.85 8.75
CA VAL A 91 8.52 -3.56 8.70
C VAL A 91 9.15 -2.59 9.70
N THR A 92 9.44 -1.36 9.27
CA THR A 92 10.12 -0.34 10.09
C THR A 92 9.30 0.91 10.30
N ALA A 93 8.34 1.21 9.42
CA ALA A 93 7.45 2.35 9.58
C ALA A 93 6.13 2.13 8.84
N ILE A 94 5.06 2.71 9.40
CA ILE A 94 3.73 2.79 8.78
C ILE A 94 3.21 4.19 9.08
N HIS A 95 2.81 4.93 8.04
CA HIS A 95 2.25 6.28 8.17
C HIS A 95 1.03 6.43 7.26
N GLY A 96 0.07 7.25 7.67
CA GLY A 96 -1.05 7.61 6.83
C GLY A 96 -0.71 8.66 5.77
N LEU A 97 -1.52 8.70 4.72
CA LEU A 97 -1.45 9.67 3.63
C LEU A 97 -2.79 10.38 3.46
N MET A 98 -2.77 11.72 3.49
CA MET A 98 -3.95 12.56 3.24
C MET A 98 -3.73 13.47 2.05
N PHE A 99 -4.70 13.48 1.13
CA PHE A 99 -4.74 14.41 0.00
C PHE A 99 -5.55 15.65 0.36
N HIS A 100 -4.98 16.83 0.08
CA HIS A 100 -5.61 18.13 0.26
C HIS A 100 -6.06 18.69 -1.10
N PRO A 101 -7.36 18.65 -1.44
CA PRO A 101 -7.83 19.02 -2.78
C PRO A 101 -7.66 20.51 -3.08
N ILE A 102 -7.85 21.39 -2.08
CA ILE A 102 -7.75 22.86 -2.27
C ILE A 102 -6.31 23.26 -2.65
N GLY A 103 -5.32 22.58 -2.07
CA GLY A 103 -3.91 22.85 -2.32
C GLY A 103 -3.23 21.84 -3.23
N ASN A 104 -3.97 20.89 -3.79
CA ASN A 104 -3.50 19.78 -4.62
C ASN A 104 -2.17 19.15 -4.17
N HIS A 105 -2.07 18.79 -2.89
CA HIS A 105 -0.86 18.19 -2.33
C HIS A 105 -1.19 17.08 -1.35
N TRP A 106 -0.19 16.26 -1.06
CA TRP A 106 -0.27 15.17 -0.10
C TRP A 106 0.53 15.50 1.15
N THR A 107 0.05 15.06 2.30
CA THR A 107 0.75 15.17 3.58
C THR A 107 0.81 13.83 4.30
N TRP A 108 1.92 13.62 5.00
CA TRP A 108 2.05 12.56 6.00
C TRP A 108 1.17 12.87 7.22
N ILE A 109 0.46 11.85 7.69
CA ILE A 109 -0.34 11.91 8.91
C ILE A 109 -0.12 10.64 9.75
N GLU A 110 -0.43 10.69 11.04
CA GLU A 110 -0.33 9.52 11.92
C GLU A 110 -1.44 8.49 11.65
N SER A 111 -2.63 8.98 11.27
CA SER A 111 -3.81 8.12 11.08
C SER A 111 -3.75 7.35 9.77
N THR A 112 -3.81 6.03 9.84
CA THR A 112 -3.89 5.13 8.66
C THR A 112 -5.32 4.85 8.22
N GLN A 113 -6.32 5.63 8.68
CA GLN A 113 -7.73 5.30 8.45
C GLN A 113 -8.15 5.23 6.98
N CYS A 114 -7.49 5.95 6.07
CA CYS A 114 -7.80 5.90 4.64
C CYS A 114 -6.67 5.25 3.86
N ASN A 115 -5.61 6.01 3.55
CA ASN A 115 -4.45 5.52 2.83
C ASN A 115 -3.26 5.44 3.77
N TYR A 116 -2.31 4.57 3.48
CA TYR A 116 -1.07 4.48 4.23
C TYR A 116 0.11 4.13 3.34
N ALA A 117 1.30 4.55 3.79
CA ALA A 117 2.57 4.05 3.32
C ALA A 117 3.19 3.14 4.37
N LEU A 118 3.85 2.09 3.89
CA LEU A 118 4.60 1.14 4.70
C LEU A 118 6.02 1.06 4.15
N LEU A 119 7.00 1.16 5.06
CA LEU A 119 8.40 0.91 4.78
C LEU A 119 8.82 -0.39 5.46
N ALA A 120 9.36 -1.32 4.67
CA ALA A 120 10.02 -2.52 5.15
C ALA A 120 11.47 -2.56 4.66
N VAL A 121 12.29 -3.38 5.31
CA VAL A 121 13.68 -3.63 4.92
C VAL A 121 13.85 -5.13 4.69
N LYS A 122 14.43 -5.50 3.55
CA LYS A 122 14.77 -6.90 3.25
C LYS A 122 15.82 -7.41 4.25
N LYS A 123 15.56 -8.54 4.92
CA LYS A 123 16.52 -9.17 5.84
C LYS A 123 17.71 -9.78 5.09
#